data_AF-A0A534S4F2-F1
#
_entry.id   AF-A0A534S4F2-F1
#
_cell.length_a   1.000
_cell.length_b   1.000
_cell.length_c   1.000
_cell.angle_alpha   90.00
_cell.angle_beta   90.00
_cell.angle_gamma   90.00
#
_symmetry.space_group_name_H-M   'P 1'
#
loop_
_entity.id
_entity.type
_entity.pdbx_description
1 polymer ?
#
loop_
_entity_poly.entity_id
_entity_poly.type
_entity_poly.pdbx_seq_one_letter_code
_entity_poly.pdbx_strand_id
1 'polypeptide(L)'
;LANLGRGAREPNLEELFGTRGVVIGNPSLRPEVAFNRDAGFHLAVPPRGPLSDAALEYAYFDNQVDDLIVLVQNSQRLARPENVSAASVRGH
;
A
#
# COMPACT_ATOMS: atom_id res chain seq x y z
N LEU A 1 -1.19 -21.17 1.14
CA LEU A 1 -2.05 -20.04 1.54
C LEU A 1 -1.95 -18.98 0.46
N ALA A 2 -3.07 -18.44 -0.01
CA ALA A 2 -3.06 -17.35 -0.97
C ALA A 2 -4.26 -16.45 -0.71
N ASN A 3 -4.08 -15.15 -0.90
CA ASN A 3 -5.11 -14.15 -0.66
C ASN A 3 -5.03 -13.05 -1.73
N LEU A 4 -6.20 -12.48 -2.00
CA LEU A 4 -6.44 -11.49 -3.03
C LEU A 4 -7.42 -10.45 -2.48
N GLY A 5 -6.99 -9.21 -2.40
CA GLY A 5 -7.78 -8.12 -1.85
C GLY A 5 -7.81 -6.91 -2.77
N ARG A 6 -8.95 -6.20 -2.77
CA ARG A 6 -9.04 -4.85 -3.34
C ARG A 6 -9.54 -3.89 -2.26
N GLY A 7 -8.79 -2.84 -2.02
CA GLY A 7 -9.15 -1.74 -1.13
C GLY A 7 -9.29 -0.43 -1.90
N ALA A 8 -10.02 0.51 -1.32
CA ALA A 8 -10.02 1.89 -1.79
C ALA A 8 -9.94 2.82 -0.57
N ARG A 9 -9.19 3.91 -0.71
CA ARG A 9 -9.10 4.97 0.30
C ARG A 9 -9.65 6.26 -0.31
N GLU A 10 -10.71 6.76 0.32
CA GLU A 10 -11.31 8.04 -0.03
C GLU A 10 -10.38 9.20 0.39
N PRO A 11 -10.33 10.30 -0.38
CA PRO A 11 -9.57 11.49 -0.02
C PRO A 11 -10.06 12.08 1.31
N ASN A 12 -9.12 12.55 2.12
CA ASN A 12 -9.42 13.14 3.42
C ASN A 12 -10.01 14.55 3.25
N LEU A 13 -10.78 15.03 4.23
CA LEU A 13 -11.30 16.42 4.19
C LEU A 13 -10.17 17.47 4.09
N GLU A 14 -9.04 17.23 4.75
CA GLU A 14 -7.87 18.13 4.65
C GLU A 14 -7.25 18.12 3.26
N GLU A 15 -7.29 16.99 2.55
CA GLU A 15 -6.77 16.88 1.19
C GLU A 15 -7.70 17.55 0.18
N LEU A 16 -9.01 17.47 0.40
CA LEU A 16 -10.03 18.11 -0.45
C LEU A 16 -10.15 19.62 -0.20
N PHE A 17 -10.11 20.06 1.05
CA PHE A 17 -10.43 21.43 1.47
C PHE A 17 -9.21 22.24 1.96
N GLY A 18 -8.07 21.57 2.22
CA GLY A 18 -6.85 22.21 2.71
C GLY A 18 -6.88 22.52 4.20
N THR A 19 -5.75 23.01 4.71
CA THR A 19 -5.61 23.46 6.11
C THR A 19 -5.05 24.88 6.14
N ARG A 20 -5.41 25.65 7.19
CA ARG A 20 -5.04 27.07 7.30
C ARG A 20 -3.51 27.21 7.40
N GLY A 21 -2.87 27.59 6.29
CA GLY A 21 -1.53 28.18 6.27
C GLY A 21 -0.48 27.47 5.40
N VAL A 22 -0.68 26.22 4.99
CA VAL A 22 0.38 25.45 4.28
C VAL A 22 -0.16 24.53 3.19
N VAL A 23 -1.38 24.00 3.32
CA VAL A 23 -1.94 23.01 2.38
C VAL A 23 -3.09 23.60 1.58
N ILE A 24 -2.97 23.60 0.26
CA ILE A 24 -4.06 23.94 -0.66
C ILE A 24 -4.81 22.65 -1.00
N GLY A 25 -6.09 22.59 -0.62
CA GLY A 25 -6.95 21.44 -0.94
C GLY A 25 -7.16 21.26 -2.44
N ASN A 26 -7.45 20.03 -2.85
CA ASN A 26 -7.69 19.66 -4.24
C ASN A 26 -9.02 18.90 -4.37
N PRO A 27 -10.13 19.56 -4.73
CA PRO A 27 -11.45 18.93 -4.80
C PRO A 27 -11.59 17.95 -5.98
N SER A 28 -10.62 17.90 -6.91
CA SER A 28 -10.60 16.94 -8.02
C SER A 28 -9.81 15.66 -7.71
N LEU A 29 -9.47 15.40 -6.44
CA LEU A 29 -8.79 14.18 -6.05
C LEU A 29 -9.67 12.95 -6.33
N ARG A 30 -9.03 11.91 -6.88
CA ARG A 30 -9.63 10.58 -7.01
C ARG A 30 -9.31 9.73 -5.78
N PRO A 31 -10.19 8.78 -5.42
CA PRO A 31 -9.87 7.78 -4.40
C PRO A 31 -8.66 6.93 -4.82
N GLU A 32 -7.81 6.61 -3.86
CA GLU A 32 -6.70 5.67 -4.08
C GLU A 32 -7.26 4.25 -4.16
N VAL A 33 -6.79 3.45 -5.11
CA VAL A 33 -7.21 2.05 -5.25
C VAL A 33 -6.02 1.14 -5.00
N ALA A 34 -6.14 0.24 -4.04
CA ALA A 34 -5.14 -0.75 -3.72
C ALA A 34 -5.58 -2.14 -4.19
N PHE A 35 -4.66 -2.87 -4.79
CA PHE A 35 -4.80 -4.26 -5.17
C PHE A 35 -3.68 -5.07 -4.51
N ASN A 36 -4.06 -5.99 -3.63
CA ASN A 36 -3.15 -6.77 -2.81
C ASN A 36 -3.20 -8.24 -3.22
N ARG A 37 -2.04 -8.84 -3.45
CA ARG A 37 -1.86 -10.26 -3.76
C ARG A 37 -0.81 -10.82 -2.82
N ASP A 38 -1.13 -11.92 -2.14
CA ASP A 38 -0.15 -12.66 -1.38
C ASP A 38 -0.33 -14.16 -1.57
N ALA A 39 0.79 -14.87 -1.60
CA ALA A 39 0.83 -16.32 -1.71
C ALA A 39 2.01 -16.85 -0.91
N GLY A 40 1.80 -17.93 -0.17
CA GLY A 40 2.84 -18.56 0.61
C GLY A 40 2.54 -20.03 0.88
N PHE A 41 3.56 -20.76 1.29
CA PHE A 41 3.42 -22.14 1.72
C PHE A 41 4.21 -22.36 3.00
N HIS A 42 3.67 -23.27 3.81
CA HIS A 42 4.26 -23.70 5.06
C HIS A 42 4.38 -25.22 5.01
N LEU A 43 5.61 -25.72 5.16
CA LEU A 43 5.94 -27.13 5.15
C LEU A 43 6.49 -27.49 6.53
N ALA A 44 5.70 -28.22 7.31
CA ALA A 44 6.17 -28.85 8.53
C ALA A 44 6.82 -30.20 8.19
N VAL A 45 8.05 -30.42 8.63
CA VAL A 45 8.75 -31.70 8.45
C VAL A 45 8.30 -32.64 9.58
N PRO A 46 7.86 -33.87 9.28
CA PRO A 46 7.50 -34.83 10.31
C PRO A 46 8.71 -35.14 11.20
N PRO A 47 8.52 -35.28 12.53
CA PRO A 47 9.63 -35.46 13.45
C PRO A 47 10.43 -36.72 13.11
N ARG A 48 11.68 -36.55 12.68
CA ARG A 48 12.65 -37.63 12.45
C ARG A 48 14.00 -37.26 13.05
N GLY A 49 14.30 -37.77 14.24
CA GLY A 49 15.57 -37.54 14.92
C GLY A 49 15.75 -36.07 15.37
N PRO A 50 16.96 -35.49 15.34
CA PRO A 50 17.26 -34.16 15.90
C PRO A 50 16.57 -32.99 15.16
N LEU A 51 15.90 -33.23 14.03
CA LEU A 51 15.14 -32.25 13.25
C LEU A 51 13.62 -32.38 13.54
N SER A 52 13.26 -32.61 14.80
CA SER A 52 11.88 -32.93 15.20
C SER A 52 10.86 -31.80 14.96
N ASP A 53 11.32 -30.55 14.84
CA ASP A 53 10.47 -29.36 14.62
C ASP A 53 10.93 -28.49 13.44
N ALA A 54 11.54 -29.11 12.41
CA ALA A 54 11.93 -28.35 11.24
C ALA A 54 10.68 -27.91 10.45
N ALA A 55 10.58 -26.62 10.17
CA ALA A 55 9.56 -26.06 9.29
C ALA A 55 10.21 -25.13 8.25
N LEU A 56 9.65 -25.13 7.05
CA LEU A 56 10.01 -24.21 5.98
C LEU A 56 8.80 -23.37 5.63
N GLU A 57 8.97 -22.05 5.71
CA GLU A 57 7.96 -21.09 5.31
C GLU A 57 8.51 -20.22 4.19
N TYR A 58 7.67 -19.97 3.19
CA TYR A 58 7.96 -19.04 2.12
C TYR A 58 6.70 -18.25 1.81
N ALA A 59 6.84 -16.94 1.66
CA ALA A 59 5.76 -16.04 1.30
C ALA A 59 6.22 -15.15 0.14
N TYR A 60 5.27 -14.68 -0.65
CA TYR A 60 5.47 -13.71 -1.71
C TYR A 60 4.27 -12.77 -1.70
N PHE A 61 4.53 -11.47 -1.80
CA PHE A 61 3.49 -10.46 -1.86
C PHE A 61 3.74 -9.47 -2.99
N ASP A 62 2.65 -9.03 -3.63
CA ASP A 62 2.60 -8.03 -4.69
C ASP A 62 1.42 -7.09 -4.41
N ASN A 63 1.75 -5.86 -4.04
CA ASN A 63 0.80 -4.82 -3.72
C ASN A 63 0.94 -3.68 -4.74
N GLN A 64 -0.14 -3.38 -5.45
CA GLN A 64 -0.21 -2.26 -6.37
C GLN A 64 -1.20 -1.23 -5.83
N VAL A 65 -0.79 0.03 -5.78
CA VAL A 65 -1.65 1.15 -5.39
C VAL A 65 -1.65 2.16 -6.52
N ASP A 66 -2.83 2.39 -7.09
CA ASP A 66 -3.04 3.34 -8.17
C ASP A 66 -3.65 4.64 -7.61
N ASP A 67 -3.41 5.76 -8.29
CA ASP A 67 -3.90 7.09 -7.93
C ASP A 67 -3.49 7.56 -6.51
N LEU A 68 -2.28 7.20 -6.07
CA LEU A 68 -1.76 7.55 -4.74
C LEU A 68 -1.78 9.08 -4.53
N ILE A 69 -2.36 9.55 -3.44
CA ILE A 69 -2.45 10.96 -3.09
C ILE A 69 -1.17 11.34 -2.35
N VAL A 70 -0.34 12.16 -2.99
CA VAL A 70 0.92 12.66 -2.41
C VAL A 70 0.90 14.17 -2.35
N LEU A 71 1.51 14.69 -1.28
CA LEU A 71 1.61 16.12 -1.07
C LEU A 71 2.82 16.66 -1.84
N VAL A 72 2.57 17.34 -2.95
CA VAL A 72 3.61 17.96 -3.78
C VAL A 72 3.82 19.40 -3.30
N GLN A 73 5.03 19.73 -2.86
CA GLN A 73 5.39 21.10 -2.51
C GLN A 73 5.67 21.91 -3.78
N ASN A 74 4.99 23.04 -3.93
CA ASN A 74 5.31 24.01 -4.96
C ASN A 74 6.42 24.98 -4.49
N SER A 75 6.99 25.73 -5.44
CA SER A 75 8.07 26.68 -5.21
C SER A 75 7.72 27.86 -4.27
N GLN A 76 6.46 27.97 -3.83
CA GLN A 76 5.94 29.02 -2.96
C GLN A 76 5.72 28.53 -1.51
N ARG A 77 6.29 27.36 -1.13
CA ARG A 77 6.09 26.67 0.16
C ARG A 77 4.66 26.21 0.43
N LEU A 78 3.84 26.11 -0.60
CA LEU A 78 2.47 25.59 -0.49
C LEU A 78 2.47 24.14 -0.95
N ALA A 79 1.82 23.28 -0.18
CA ALA A 79 1.74 21.86 -0.46
C ALA A 79 0.35 21.53 -1.03
N ARG A 80 0.30 20.87 -2.19
CA ARG A 80 -0.97 20.47 -2.83
C ARG A 80 -1.01 18.94 -2.95
N PRO A 81 -2.11 18.29 -2.51
CA PRO A 81 -2.30 16.86 -2.73
C PRO A 81 -2.66 16.60 -4.19
N GLU A 82 -1.96 15.67 -4.81
CA GLU A 82 -2.14 15.27 -6.22
C GLU A 82 -2.11 13.74 -6.32
N ASN A 83 -2.97 13.17 -7.18
CA ASN A 83 -2.92 11.74 -7.51
C ASN A 83 -1.71 11.48 -8.44
N VAL A 84 -0.75 10.68 -7.98
CA VAL A 84 0.34 10.17 -8.82
C VAL A 84 0.01 8.76 -9.35
N SER A 85 0.63 8.41 -10.48
CA SER A 85 0.14 7.34 -11.35
C SER A 85 0.01 5.97 -10.68
N ALA A 86 1.07 5.45 -10.04
CA ALA A 86 1.04 4.15 -9.37
C ALA A 86 2.26 3.94 -8.47
N ALA A 87 2.09 3.15 -7.41
CA ALA A 87 3.14 2.59 -6.58
C ALA A 87 3.01 1.06 -6.54
N SER A 88 4.13 0.34 -6.66
CA SER A 88 4.15 -1.11 -6.55
C SER A 88 5.15 -1.56 -5.47
N VAL A 89 4.70 -2.42 -4.56
CA VAL A 89 5.52 -3.01 -3.50
C VAL A 89 5.51 -4.52 -3.67
N ARG A 90 6.68 -5.12 -3.86
CA ARG A 90 6.86 -6.57 -4.08
C ARG A 90 7.95 -7.12 -3.16
N GLY A 91 7.78 -8.35 -2.69
CA GLY A 91 8.77 -9.02 -1.84
C GLY A 91 8.52 -10.52 -1.67
N HIS A 92 9.51 -11.21 -1.11
CA HIS A 92 9.47 -12.61 -0.66
C HIS A 92 10.21 -12.78 0.66
#